data_AF-A0A4Q5XGX2-F1
#
_entry.id   AF-A0A4Q5XGX2-F1
#
_cell.length_a   1.000
_cell.length_b   1.000
_cell.length_c   1.000
_cell.angle_alpha   90.00
_cell.angle_beta   90.00
_cell.angle_gamma   90.00
#
_symmetry.space_group_name_H-M   'P 1'
#
loop_
_entity.id
_entity.type
_entity.pdbx_description
1 polymer ?
#
loop_
_entity_poly.entity_id
_entity_poly.type
_entity_poly.pdbx_seq_one_letter_code
_entity_poly.pdbx_strand_id
1 'polypeptide(L)'
;MKETSSAPDCLTCYGKGEVVDDFGPSRCPDCGGAGKQLDGNTQTEWRLRDIEGGHVGSAHGCEADVRWLAFELRRAREALVRIVSRSQDADESDELARDVRHVAIEALSLYHRVP
;
A
#
# COMPACT_ATOMS: atom_id res chain seq x y z
N MET A 1 8.71 -6.75 -28.15
CA MET A 1 8.27 -7.61 -27.04
C MET A 1 8.56 -6.84 -25.76
N LYS A 2 7.53 -6.35 -25.04
CA LYS A 2 7.71 -5.64 -23.77
C LYS A 2 8.09 -6.69 -22.72
N GLU A 3 9.26 -6.55 -22.11
CA GLU A 3 9.57 -7.28 -20.88
C GLU A 3 8.52 -6.88 -19.83
N THR A 4 7.61 -7.80 -19.53
CA THR A 4 6.88 -7.75 -18.26
C THR A 4 7.91 -8.04 -17.18
N SER A 5 8.51 -7.00 -16.60
CA SER A 5 9.34 -7.16 -15.40
C SER A 5 8.45 -7.73 -14.30
N SER A 6 8.55 -9.04 -14.05
CA SER A 6 7.87 -9.68 -12.93
C SER A 6 8.37 -9.01 -11.65
N ALA A 7 7.46 -8.62 -10.76
CA ALA A 7 7.84 -8.05 -9.47
C ALA A 7 8.91 -8.93 -8.78
N PRO A 8 9.93 -8.32 -8.14
CA PRO A 8 10.99 -9.06 -7.49
C PRO A 8 10.41 -9.92 -6.35
N ASP A 9 11.13 -10.97 -5.99
CA ASP A 9 10.74 -11.80 -4.85
C ASP A 9 10.78 -10.99 -3.56
N CYS A 10 9.85 -11.30 -2.66
CA CYS A 10 9.84 -10.70 -1.33
C CYS A 10 11.12 -11.08 -0.58
N LEU A 11 11.85 -10.09 -0.08
CA LEU A 11 13.14 -10.28 0.62
C LEU A 11 13.02 -11.01 1.96
N THR A 12 11.81 -11.11 2.51
CA THR A 12 11.56 -11.73 3.82
C THR A 12 11.25 -13.22 3.70
N CYS A 13 10.39 -13.60 2.75
CA CYS A 13 10.00 -15.00 2.53
C CYS A 13 10.67 -15.64 1.31
N TYR A 14 11.52 -14.91 0.59
CA TYR A 14 12.24 -15.37 -0.60
C TYR A 14 11.35 -16.10 -1.62
N GLY A 15 10.20 -15.49 -1.95
CA GLY A 15 9.26 -16.07 -2.92
C GLY A 15 8.23 -17.04 -2.35
N LYS A 16 8.34 -17.43 -1.07
CA LYS A 16 7.49 -18.48 -0.49
C LYS A 16 6.09 -18.03 -0.05
N GLY A 17 5.94 -16.75 0.31
CA GLY A 17 4.69 -16.22 0.85
C GLY A 17 4.41 -16.58 2.32
N GLU A 18 5.31 -17.33 2.95
CA GLU A 18 5.20 -17.72 4.34
C GLU A 18 6.55 -17.53 5.05
N VAL A 19 6.48 -17.28 6.36
CA VAL A 19 7.60 -17.27 7.28
C VAL A 19 7.35 -18.36 8.32
N VAL A 20 8.40 -19.02 8.78
CA VAL A 20 8.29 -20.06 9.81
C VAL A 20 8.60 -19.43 11.16
N ASP A 21 7.67 -19.56 12.10
CA ASP A 21 7.86 -19.20 13.50
C ASP A 21 7.70 -20.44 14.40
N ASP A 22 7.86 -20.24 15.71
CA ASP A 22 7.77 -21.31 16.73
C ASP A 22 6.36 -21.97 16.79
N PHE A 23 5.35 -21.35 16.18
CA PHE A 23 3.97 -21.84 16.12
C PHE A 23 3.61 -22.43 14.75
N GLY A 24 4.54 -22.43 13.79
CA GLY A 24 4.38 -23.02 12.46
C GLY A 24 4.52 -22.00 11.32
N PRO A 25 4.15 -22.36 10.08
CA PRO A 25 4.17 -21.43 8.96
C PRO A 25 3.05 -20.39 9.12
N SER A 26 3.43 -19.12 9.11
CA SER A 26 2.53 -17.98 9.12
C SER A 26 2.70 -17.14 7.85
N ARG A 27 1.66 -16.41 7.48
CA ARG A 27 1.66 -15.59 6.26
C ARG A 27 2.74 -14.52 6.36
N CYS A 28 3.59 -14.39 5.34
CA CYS A 28 4.68 -13.41 5.37
C CYS A 28 4.12 -11.98 5.53
N PRO A 29 4.55 -11.21 6.55
CA PRO A 29 3.97 -9.91 6.87
C PRO A 29 4.33 -8.82 5.84
N ASP A 30 5.47 -8.95 5.14
CA ASP A 30 5.95 -7.91 4.23
C ASP A 30 5.32 -7.97 2.84
N CYS A 31 4.94 -9.16 2.38
CA CYS A 31 4.26 -9.36 1.10
C CYS A 31 2.80 -9.78 1.25
N GLY A 32 2.28 -9.85 2.47
CA GLY A 32 0.96 -10.42 2.73
C GLY A 32 0.80 -11.79 2.07
N GLY A 33 1.81 -12.63 2.16
CA GLY A 33 1.88 -13.95 1.53
C GLY A 33 1.77 -14.02 0.00
N ALA A 34 1.98 -12.92 -0.71
CA ALA A 34 2.07 -12.94 -2.17
C ALA A 34 3.38 -13.57 -2.70
N GLY A 35 4.40 -13.71 -1.85
CA GLY A 35 5.75 -14.16 -2.25
C GLY A 35 6.53 -13.11 -3.05
N LYS A 36 5.88 -12.05 -3.52
CA LYS A 36 6.45 -10.97 -4.33
C LYS A 36 6.46 -9.65 -3.58
N GLN A 37 7.38 -8.76 -3.95
CA GLN A 37 7.35 -7.39 -3.47
C GLN A 37 6.10 -6.68 -3.99
N LEU A 38 5.31 -6.14 -3.06
CA LEU A 38 4.11 -5.37 -3.38
C LEU A 38 4.51 -3.93 -3.71
N ASP A 39 3.72 -3.25 -4.54
CA ASP A 39 3.78 -1.80 -4.60
C ASP A 39 3.32 -1.19 -3.26
N GLY A 40 3.79 0.02 -2.94
CA GLY A 40 3.55 0.63 -1.64
C GLY A 40 2.06 0.88 -1.36
N ASN A 41 1.26 1.13 -2.41
CA ASN A 41 -0.18 1.29 -2.27
C ASN A 41 -0.86 -0.04 -1.87
N THR A 42 -0.55 -1.13 -2.56
CA THR A 42 -1.07 -2.46 -2.22
C THR A 42 -0.62 -2.92 -0.83
N GLN A 43 0.64 -2.67 -0.46
CA GLN A 43 1.15 -2.98 0.86
C GLN A 43 0.40 -2.21 1.96
N THR A 44 0.13 -0.92 1.74
CA THR A 44 -0.63 -0.07 2.68
C THR A 44 -2.05 -0.60 2.88
N GLU A 45 -2.78 -0.91 1.81
CA GLU A 45 -4.15 -1.43 1.93
C GLU A 45 -4.18 -2.80 2.61
N TRP A 46 -3.20 -3.66 2.34
CA TRP A 46 -3.07 -4.93 3.04
C TRP A 46 -2.84 -4.73 4.53
N ARG A 47 -1.92 -3.84 4.90
CA ARG A 47 -1.62 -3.53 6.30
C ARG A 47 -2.82 -2.92 7.02
N LEU A 48 -3.63 -2.09 6.34
CA LEU A 48 -4.86 -1.56 6.90
C LEU A 48 -5.87 -2.67 7.23
N ARG A 49 -6.06 -3.62 6.31
CA ARG A 49 -6.96 -4.77 6.54
C ARG A 49 -6.49 -5.64 7.69
N ASP A 50 -5.18 -5.84 7.82
CA ASP A 50 -4.58 -6.61 8.91
C ASP A 50 -4.81 -5.92 10.27
N ILE A 51 -4.59 -4.60 10.34
CA ILE A 51 -4.88 -3.80 11.53
C ILE A 51 -6.37 -3.86 11.88
N GLU A 52 -7.26 -3.69 10.91
CA GLU A 52 -8.70 -3.80 11.14
C GLU A 52 -9.07 -5.20 11.67
N GLY A 53 -8.57 -6.26 11.02
CA GLY A 53 -8.81 -7.65 11.41
C GLY A 53 -8.34 -7.96 12.84
N GLY A 54 -7.18 -7.45 13.24
CA GLY A 54 -6.65 -7.63 14.60
C GLY A 54 -7.46 -6.94 15.71
N HIS A 55 -8.35 -6.01 15.36
CA HIS A 55 -9.15 -5.26 16.34
C HIS A 55 -10.64 -5.62 16.33
N VAL A 56 -11.09 -6.50 15.43
CA VAL A 56 -12.47 -7.01 15.41
C VAL A 56 -12.75 -7.81 16.69
N GLY A 57 -13.80 -7.43 17.42
CA GLY A 57 -14.19 -8.11 18.65
C GLY A 57 -13.23 -7.84 19.81
N SER A 58 -12.38 -6.81 19.71
CA SER A 58 -11.45 -6.46 20.78
C SER A 58 -12.21 -5.94 22.01
N ALA A 59 -11.93 -6.51 23.18
CA ALA A 59 -12.54 -6.10 24.45
C ALA A 59 -12.20 -4.66 24.87
N HIS A 60 -11.20 -4.06 24.22
CA HIS A 60 -10.65 -2.75 24.55
C HIS A 60 -11.40 -1.56 23.95
N GLY A 61 -12.51 -1.79 23.21
CA GLY A 61 -13.40 -0.71 22.75
C GLY A 61 -12.85 0.18 21.62
N CYS A 62 -11.59 -0.02 21.21
CA CYS A 62 -10.94 0.78 20.15
C CYS A 62 -11.34 0.36 18.73
N GLU A 63 -12.16 -0.68 18.56
CA GLU A 63 -12.63 -1.17 17.25
C GLU A 63 -13.27 -0.06 16.40
N ALA A 64 -14.11 0.78 17.03
CA ALA A 64 -14.77 1.88 16.34
C ALA A 64 -13.77 2.93 15.85
N ASP A 65 -12.78 3.28 16.69
CA ASP A 65 -11.75 4.27 16.37
C ASP A 65 -10.82 3.77 15.26
N VAL A 66 -10.42 2.50 15.31
CA VAL A 66 -9.59 1.87 14.25
C VAL A 66 -10.33 1.87 12.91
N ARG A 67 -11.62 1.51 12.90
CA ARG A 67 -12.42 1.56 11.67
C ARG A 67 -12.58 2.98 11.13
N TRP A 68 -12.81 3.95 12.02
CA TRP A 68 -12.90 5.34 11.62
C TRP A 68 -11.58 5.85 11.02
N LEU A 69 -10.45 5.57 11.66
CA LEU A 69 -9.12 5.93 11.14
C LEU A 69 -8.82 5.25 9.79
N ALA A 70 -9.13 3.97 9.65
CA ALA A 70 -8.93 3.24 8.39
C ALA A 70 -9.81 3.81 7.26
N PHE A 71 -11.05 4.19 7.58
CA PHE A 71 -11.94 4.87 6.65
C PHE A 71 -11.39 6.24 6.21
N GLU A 72 -10.99 7.09 7.16
CA GLU A 72 -10.46 8.42 6.84
C GLU A 72 -9.17 8.33 6.01
N LEU A 73 -8.30 7.34 6.31
CA LEU A 73 -7.11 7.12 5.50
C LEU A 73 -7.45 6.70 4.07
N ARG A 74 -8.36 5.73 3.86
CA ARG A 74 -8.79 5.33 2.51
C ARG A 74 -9.41 6.49 1.75
N ARG A 75 -10.25 7.28 2.42
CA ARG A 75 -10.86 8.48 1.85
C ARG A 75 -9.81 9.51 1.41
N ALA A 76 -8.81 9.77 2.25
CA ALA A 76 -7.72 10.69 1.92
C ALA A 76 -6.90 10.18 0.72
N ARG A 77 -6.61 8.87 0.67
CA ARG A 77 -5.89 8.25 -0.45
C ARG A 77 -6.69 8.32 -1.75
N GLU A 78 -7.99 8.07 -1.71
CA GLU A 78 -8.86 8.24 -2.88
C GLU A 78 -8.84 9.69 -3.40
N ALA A 79 -8.87 10.68 -2.50
CA ALA A 79 -8.76 12.08 -2.88
C ALA A 79 -7.41 12.39 -3.56
N LEU A 80 -6.31 11.85 -3.04
CA LEU A 80 -4.99 11.98 -3.68
C LEU A 80 -4.95 11.36 -5.07
N VAL A 81 -5.59 10.19 -5.29
CA VAL A 81 -5.68 9.57 -6.63
C VAL A 81 -6.41 10.50 -7.61
N ARG A 82 -7.50 11.13 -7.16
CA ARG A 82 -8.24 12.11 -7.98
C ARG A 82 -7.39 13.36 -8.26
N ILE A 83 -6.58 13.81 -7.32
CA ILE A 83 -5.63 14.92 -7.52
C ILE A 83 -4.61 14.54 -8.60
N VAL A 84 -3.98 13.36 -8.49
CA VAL A 84 -3.04 12.85 -9.50
C VAL A 84 -3.67 12.83 -10.89
N SER A 85 -4.88 12.29 -11.02
CA SER A 85 -5.61 12.25 -12.29
C SER A 85 -5.81 13.65 -12.86
N ARG A 86 -6.31 14.61 -12.07
CA ARG A 86 -6.55 15.98 -12.55
C ARG A 86 -5.26 16.71 -12.92
N SER A 87 -4.18 16.47 -12.19
CA SER A 87 -2.86 17.04 -12.48
C SER A 87 -2.17 16.39 -13.69
N GLN A 88 -2.64 15.23 -14.16
CA GLN A 88 -2.20 14.64 -15.43
C GLN A 88 -2.92 15.27 -16.63
N ASP A 89 -4.15 15.74 -16.46
CA ASP A 89 -4.94 16.38 -17.50
C ASP A 89 -4.55 17.85 -17.75
N ALA A 90 -3.69 18.42 -16.89
CA ALA A 90 -3.14 19.77 -17.05
C ALA A 90 -2.08 19.84 -18.17
N ASP A 91 -1.83 21.05 -18.67
CA ASP A 91 -0.80 21.28 -19.69
C ASP A 91 0.60 20.86 -19.19
N GLU A 92 1.41 20.25 -20.05
CA GLU A 92 2.76 19.78 -19.67
C GLU A 92 3.69 20.93 -19.24
N SER A 93 3.44 22.16 -19.68
CA SER A 93 4.16 23.35 -19.27
C SER A 93 3.76 23.86 -17.87
N ASP A 94 2.66 23.38 -17.29
CA ASP A 94 2.21 23.76 -15.95
C ASP A 94 3.10 23.13 -14.86
N GLU A 95 4.02 23.93 -14.34
CA GLU A 95 4.96 23.51 -13.29
C GLU A 95 4.28 23.18 -11.97
N LEU A 96 3.20 23.88 -11.62
CA LEU A 96 2.45 23.66 -10.37
C LEU A 96 1.69 22.34 -10.44
N ALA A 97 1.06 22.03 -11.57
CA ALA A 97 0.39 20.75 -11.77
C ALA A 97 1.37 19.58 -11.69
N ARG A 98 2.60 19.74 -12.24
CA ARG A 98 3.65 18.74 -12.11
C ARG A 98 4.10 18.52 -10.66
N ASP A 99 4.30 19.59 -9.91
CA ASP A 99 4.73 19.51 -8.50
C ASP A 99 3.65 18.86 -7.63
N VAL A 100 2.39 19.29 -7.74
CA VAL A 100 1.26 18.69 -7.03
C VAL A 100 1.12 17.20 -7.35
N ARG A 101 1.26 16.83 -8.63
CA ARG A 101 1.25 15.43 -9.06
C ARG A 101 2.37 14.64 -8.42
N HIS A 102 3.59 15.18 -8.40
CA HIS A 102 4.74 14.53 -7.80
C HIS A 102 4.49 14.24 -6.31
N VAL A 103 4.14 15.26 -5.52
CA VAL A 103 3.86 15.11 -4.08
C VAL A 103 2.74 14.10 -3.82
N ALA A 104 1.65 14.15 -4.60
CA ALA A 104 0.52 13.23 -4.42
C ALA A 104 0.89 11.78 -4.73
N ILE A 105 1.68 11.54 -5.78
CA ILE A 105 2.19 10.20 -6.12
C ILE A 105 3.13 9.69 -5.02
N GLU A 106 4.01 10.53 -4.49
CA GLU A 106 4.91 10.15 -3.40
C GLU A 106 4.12 9.75 -2.14
N ALA A 107 3.13 10.56 -1.75
CA ALA A 107 2.23 10.25 -0.63
C ALA A 107 1.42 8.95 -0.86
N LEU A 108 1.07 8.66 -2.11
CA LEU A 108 0.40 7.42 -2.45
C LEU A 108 1.36 6.23 -2.58
N SER A 109 2.68 6.44 -2.60
CA SER A 109 3.67 5.39 -2.85
C SER A 109 3.38 4.60 -4.15
N LEU A 110 2.88 5.30 -5.18
CA LEU A 110 2.55 4.69 -6.48
C LEU A 110 3.78 4.37 -7.33
N TYR A 111 4.89 5.05 -7.08
CA TYR A 111 6.17 4.69 -7.68
C TYR A 111 7.00 3.86 -6.72
N HIS A 112 7.46 2.73 -7.23
CA HIS A 112 8.47 1.90 -6.60
C HIS A 112 9.80 2.65 -6.64
N ARG A 113 10.25 3.18 -5.49
CA ARG A 113 11.65 3.58 -5.36
C ARG A 113 12.47 2.29 -5.25
N VAL A 114 13.02 1.82 -6.37
CA VAL A 114 14.11 0.84 -6.32
C VAL A 114 15.27 1.54 -5.59
N PRO A 115 15.87 0.94 -4.55
CA PRO A 115 17.08 1.48 -3.94
C PRO A 115 18.24 1.58 -4.95
#